data_AF-A0A967S788-F1
#
_entry.id   AF-A0A967S788-F1
#
_cell.length_a   1.000
_cell.length_b   1.000
_cell.length_c   1.000
_cell.angle_alpha   90.00
_cell.angle_beta   90.00
_cell.angle_gamma   90.00
#
_symmetry.space_group_name_H-M   'P 1'
#
loop_
_entity.id
_entity.type
_entity.pdbx_description
1 polymer ?
#
loop_
_entity_poly.entity_id
_entity_poly.type
_entity_poly.pdbx_seq_one_letter_code
_entity_poly.pdbx_strand_id
1 'polypeptide(L)'
;DDAVIVASWTRDDGMLPALVVERREYAGYWEYLLEDALYVSPMHPAFPGAALVGLDGSLVGIGAYSPTSMPARSRRSPAQCTYPWTP
;
A
#
# COMPACT_ATOMS: atom_id res chain seq x y z
N ASP A 1 -6.42 -11.66 3.44
CA ASP A 1 -5.04 -11.38 3.02
C ASP A 1 -4.95 -11.57 1.52
N ASP A 2 -4.92 -10.47 0.78
CA ASP A 2 -4.73 -10.49 -0.68
C ASP A 2 -3.25 -10.28 -0.98
N ALA A 3 -2.65 -11.15 -1.80
CA ALA A 3 -1.22 -11.12 -2.09
C ALA A 3 -0.95 -10.19 -3.27
N VAL A 4 -0.07 -9.22 -3.05
CA VAL A 4 0.29 -8.19 -4.03
C VAL A 4 1.80 -8.09 -4.15
N ILE A 5 2.27 -7.62 -5.30
CA ILE A 5 3.66 -7.25 -5.51
C ILE A 5 3.74 -5.73 -5.50
N VAL A 6 4.59 -5.19 -4.63
CA VAL A 6 4.91 -3.76 -4.62
C VAL A 6 6.12 -3.56 -5.52
N ALA A 7 5.96 -2.77 -6.58
CA ALA A 7 7.00 -2.44 -7.54
C ALA A 7 7.37 -0.96 -7.46
N SER A 8 8.65 -0.66 -7.29
CA SER A 8 9.20 0.70 -7.19
C SER A 8 10.46 0.82 -8.04
N TRP A 9 10.97 2.05 -8.16
CA TRP A 9 12.18 2.35 -8.91
C TRP A 9 13.50 1.87 -8.25
N THR A 10 13.45 1.27 -7.05
CA THR A 10 14.68 0.83 -6.37
C THR A 10 15.43 -0.22 -7.18
N ARG A 11 16.76 -0.12 -7.21
CA ARG A 11 17.63 -1.00 -8.03
C ARG A 11 17.72 -2.44 -7.52
N ASP A 12 17.82 -2.63 -6.20
CA ASP A 12 18.14 -3.94 -5.62
C ASP A 12 16.91 -4.62 -4.98
N ASP A 13 16.04 -3.84 -4.32
CA ASP A 13 14.78 -4.28 -3.70
C ASP A 13 13.55 -3.64 -4.37
N GLY A 14 13.60 -3.40 -5.68
CA GLY A 14 12.53 -2.70 -6.41
C GLY A 14 11.20 -3.44 -6.42
N MET A 15 11.21 -4.75 -6.20
CA MET A 15 10.00 -5.56 -6.08
C MET A 15 10.00 -6.33 -4.76
N LEU A 16 8.94 -6.15 -3.97
CA LEU A 16 8.74 -6.90 -2.73
C LEU A 16 7.34 -7.52 -2.70
N PRO A 17 7.22 -8.80 -2.30
CA PRO A 17 5.92 -9.39 -2.03
C PRO A 17 5.33 -8.76 -0.78
N ALA A 18 4.04 -8.44 -0.83
CA ALA A 18 3.32 -7.88 0.29
C ALA A 18 1.87 -8.38 0.34
N LEU A 19 1.22 -8.13 1.47
CA LEU A 19 -0.14 -8.55 1.75
C LEU A 19 -0.98 -7.34 2.07
N VAL A 20 -2.17 -7.26 1.47
CA VAL A 20 -3.22 -6.35 1.89
C VAL A 20 -3.78 -6.87 3.21
N VAL A 21 -3.43 -6.19 4.30
CA VAL A 21 -3.78 -6.55 5.67
C VAL A 21 -5.08 -5.90 6.14
N GLU A 22 -5.42 -4.73 5.60
CA GLU A 22 -6.64 -3.98 5.97
C GLU A 22 -7.10 -3.10 4.81
N ARG A 23 -8.41 -2.81 4.75
CA ARG A 23 -9.00 -1.80 3.88
C ARG A 23 -9.82 -0.87 4.75
N ARG A 24 -9.54 0.44 4.68
CA ARG A 24 -10.24 1.43 5.50
C ARG A 24 -10.10 2.82 4.91
N GLU A 25 -10.91 3.73 5.45
CA GLU A 25 -10.83 5.12 5.09
C GLU A 25 -9.50 5.74 5.51
N TYR A 26 -8.96 6.60 4.65
CA TYR A 26 -7.74 7.34 4.89
C TYR A 26 -7.89 8.79 4.43
N ALA A 27 -7.51 9.71 5.31
CA ALA A 27 -7.46 11.15 5.03
C ALA A 27 -6.06 11.67 5.37
N GLY A 28 -5.27 11.96 4.35
CA GLY A 28 -3.98 12.62 4.50
C GLY A 28 -4.12 14.13 4.66
N TYR A 29 -3.06 14.81 5.12
CA TYR A 29 -3.05 16.27 5.26
C TYR A 29 -3.22 17.01 3.91
N TRP A 30 -2.84 16.36 2.80
CA TRP A 30 -2.98 16.85 1.43
C TRP A 30 -3.77 15.91 0.51
N GLU A 31 -4.26 14.78 1.04
CA GLU A 31 -4.87 13.73 0.25
C GLU A 31 -6.39 13.83 0.44
N TYR A 32 -7.15 13.67 -0.65
CA TYR A 32 -8.60 13.57 -0.55
C TYR A 32 -8.99 12.40 0.35
N LEU A 33 -10.20 12.44 0.91
CA LEU A 33 -10.73 11.30 1.66
C LEU A 33 -10.81 10.09 0.72
N LEU A 34 -9.99 9.09 0.99
CA LEU A 34 -10.08 7.79 0.36
C LEU A 34 -10.99 6.93 1.22
N GLU A 35 -12.12 6.50 0.67
CA GLU A 35 -13.04 5.60 1.36
C GLU A 35 -12.50 4.16 1.44
N ASP A 36 -11.68 3.78 0.45
CA ASP A 36 -11.26 2.39 0.17
C ASP A 36 -9.73 2.22 0.15
N ALA A 37 -9.00 2.90 1.04
CA ALA A 37 -7.55 2.80 1.05
C ALA A 37 -7.07 1.41 1.51
N LEU A 38 -6.10 0.84 0.78
CA LEU A 38 -5.54 -0.47 1.10
C LEU A 38 -4.31 -0.28 2.00
N TYR A 39 -4.19 -1.09 3.02
CA TYR A 39 -3.03 -1.13 3.92
C TYR A 39 -2.23 -2.38 3.65
N VAL A 40 -0.95 -2.21 3.35
CA VAL A 40 -0.09 -3.29 2.86
C VAL A 40 1.14 -3.49 3.74
N SER A 41 1.51 -4.75 3.98
CA SER A 41 2.66 -5.16 4.80
C SER A 41 3.45 -6.30 4.12
N PRO A 42 4.80 -6.33 4.17
CA PRO A 42 5.71 -5.38 4.83
C PRO A 42 5.81 -4.02 4.10
N MET A 43 6.27 -3.00 4.82
CA MET A 43 6.50 -1.66 4.25
C MET A 43 7.67 -1.67 3.27
N HIS A 44 7.44 -1.15 2.07
CA HIS A 44 8.50 -0.96 1.07
C HIS A 44 9.30 0.33 1.39
N PRO A 45 10.63 0.35 1.30
CA PRO A 45 11.44 1.55 1.60
C PRO A 45 11.20 2.70 0.60
N ALA A 46 11.13 2.41 -0.69
CA ALA A 46 10.77 3.38 -1.75
C ALA A 46 9.27 3.32 -2.11
N PHE A 47 8.39 3.40 -1.11
CA PHE A 47 6.94 3.25 -1.29
C PHE A 47 6.18 4.41 -1.96
N PRO A 48 6.54 5.69 -1.75
CA PRO A 48 5.80 6.77 -2.39
C PRO A 48 5.85 6.61 -3.91
N GLY A 49 4.69 6.44 -4.53
CA GLY A 49 4.58 6.21 -5.98
C GLY A 49 4.91 4.78 -6.44
N ALA A 50 5.07 3.81 -5.52
CA ALA A 50 5.24 2.40 -5.89
C ALA A 50 3.93 1.83 -6.46
N ALA A 51 3.99 1.03 -7.51
CA ALA A 51 2.84 0.34 -8.07
C ALA A 51 2.52 -0.90 -7.25
N LEU A 52 1.25 -1.12 -6.94
CA LEU A 52 0.76 -2.36 -6.37
C LEU A 52 0.14 -3.19 -7.48
N VAL A 53 0.72 -4.36 -7.71
CA VAL A 53 0.34 -5.25 -8.80
C VAL A 53 -0.25 -6.52 -8.20
N GLY A 54 -1.48 -6.86 -8.59
CA GLY A 54 -2.11 -8.12 -8.25
C GLY A 54 -1.40 -9.30 -8.93
N LEU A 55 -1.62 -10.51 -8.42
CA LEU A 55 -1.04 -11.72 -9.04
C LEU A 55 -1.55 -11.99 -10.46
N ASP A 56 -2.67 -11.38 -10.83
CA ASP A 56 -3.24 -11.41 -12.19
C ASP A 56 -2.57 -10.39 -13.13
N GLY A 57 -1.62 -9.60 -12.64
CA GLY A 57 -0.96 -8.54 -13.40
C GLY A 57 -1.75 -7.23 -13.48
N SER A 58 -2.88 -7.12 -12.77
CA SER A 58 -3.64 -5.88 -12.69
C SER A 58 -2.95 -4.88 -11.76
N LEU A 59 -3.01 -3.58 -12.11
CA LEU A 59 -2.64 -2.53 -11.18
C LEU A 59 -3.78 -2.41 -10.16
N VAL A 60 -3.52 -2.72 -8.90
CA VAL A 60 -4.54 -2.66 -7.83
C VAL A 60 -4.39 -1.41 -6.98
N GLY A 61 -3.25 -0.70 -7.10
CA GLY A 61 -3.08 0.58 -6.44
C GLY A 61 -1.74 1.25 -6.61
N ILE A 62 -1.60 2.42 -5.98
CA ILE A 62 -0.36 3.21 -5.94
C ILE A 62 -0.03 3.54 -4.49
N GLY A 63 1.24 3.38 -4.12
CA GLY A 63 1.78 3.61 -2.79
C GLY A 63 1.71 5.08 -2.38
N ALA A 64 1.01 5.35 -1.28
CA ALA A 64 0.90 6.67 -0.67
C ALA A 64 1.75 6.76 0.60
N TYR A 65 2.35 7.93 0.86
CA TYR A 65 3.08 8.13 2.11
C TYR A 65 2.13 8.65 3.19
N SER A 66 1.85 7.82 4.20
CA SER A 66 1.18 8.29 5.41
C SER A 66 2.15 8.37 6.58
N PRO A 67 2.41 9.57 7.15
CA PRO A 67 3.16 9.70 8.39
C PRO A 67 2.36 9.18 9.61
N THR A 68 1.03 9.11 9.48
CA THR A 68 0.10 8.64 10.51
C THR A 68 -0.26 7.19 10.22
N SER A 69 0.71 6.29 10.22
CA SER A 69 0.40 4.86 10.33
C SER A 69 -0.14 4.61 11.74
N MET A 70 -1.44 4.77 11.96
CA MET A 70 -2.06 4.20 13.14
C MET A 70 -1.89 2.68 13.05
N PRO A 71 -1.43 2.01 14.12
CA PRO A 71 -1.35 0.56 14.09
C PRO A 71 -2.75 0.02 13.78
N ALA A 72 -2.84 -0.82 12.76
CA ALA A 72 -3.99 -1.67 12.50
C ALA A 72 -4.46 -2.29 13.82
N ARG A 73 -5.77 -2.49 13.96
CA ARG A 73 -6.38 -3.06 15.17
C ARG A 73 -5.77 -4.43 15.56
N SER A 74 -5.08 -5.08 14.63
CA SER A 74 -4.26 -6.26 14.84
C SER A 74 -2.78 -5.87 15.04
N ARG A 75 -2.26 -6.20 16.23
CA ARG A 75 -0.82 -6.15 16.52
C ARG A 75 -0.06 -6.92 15.45
N ARG A 76 1.09 -6.37 15.05
CA ARG A 76 2.11 -6.89 14.13
C ARG A 76 1.88 -6.51 12.68
N SER A 77 2.11 -5.24 12.39
CA SER A 77 3.16 -4.80 11.45
C SER A 77 2.84 -3.38 11.00
N PRO A 78 3.83 -2.52 10.82
CA PRO A 78 3.59 -1.23 10.21
C PRO A 78 3.12 -1.51 8.77
N ALA A 79 2.01 -0.90 8.38
CA ALA A 79 1.39 -1.08 7.07
C ALA A 79 1.28 0.27 6.37
N GLN A 80 1.59 0.29 5.08
CA GLN A 80 1.51 1.50 4.28
C GLN A 80 0.17 1.59 3.55
N CYS A 81 -0.34 2.81 3.43
CA CYS A 81 -1.62 3.12 2.80
C CYS A 81 -1.48 3.32 1.29
N THR A 82 -2.42 2.82 0.49
CA THR A 82 -2.37 2.94 -0.98
C THR A 82 -3.71 3.37 -1.56
N TYR A 83 -3.62 4.12 -2.66
CA TYR A 83 -4.77 4.43 -3.49
C TYR A 83 -5.22 3.17 -4.22
N PRO A 84 -6.49 2.75 -4.13
CA PRO A 84 -6.99 1.69 -4.99
C PRO A 84 -7.00 2.17 -6.44
N TRP A 85 -6.52 1.35 -7.35
CA TRP A 85 -6.63 1.58 -8.79
C TRP A 85 -7.81 0.77 -9.32
N THR A 86 -8.78 1.47 -9.92
CA THR A 86 -9.89 0.86 -10.64
C THR A 86 -9.81 1.36 -12.09
N PRO A 87 -9.79 0.47 -13.10
CA PRO A 87 -9.82 0.88 -14.50
C PRO A 87 -11.13 1.56 -14.89
#